data_AF-J1F261-F1
#
_entry.id   AF-J1F261-F1
#
_cell.length_a   1.000
_cell.length_b   1.000
_cell.length_c   1.000
_cell.angle_alpha   90.00
_cell.angle_beta   90.00
_cell.angle_gamma   90.00
#
_symmetry.space_group_name_H-M   'P 1'
#
loop_
_entity.id
_entity.type
_entity.pdbx_description
1 polymer ?
#
loop_
_entity_poly.entity_id
_entity_poly.type
_entity_poly.pdbx_seq_one_letter_code
_entity_poly.pdbx_strand_id
1 'polypeptide(L)'
;MQENDKVVPAGVKGWNWGAFMYNIFWGIGNKTYLPLLCLIPLFSIIWVFVCGFKGNEWAWQKGNYKDVETFKAVQSTWNRAGLVQFIIAIVVIILYFLFFAALISSIFNLYSN
;
A
#
# COMPACT_ATOMS: atom_id res chain seq x y z
N MET A 1 -16.64 3.21 -0.47
CA MET A 1 -17.32 2.85 -1.72
C MET A 1 -17.29 1.34 -1.89
N GLN A 2 -18.41 0.73 -2.24
CA GLN A 2 -18.47 -0.64 -2.76
C GLN A 2 -18.38 -0.55 -4.29
N GLU A 3 -17.69 -1.50 -4.95
CA GLU A 3 -17.58 -1.57 -6.40
C GLU A 3 -18.76 -2.32 -7.06
N ASN A 4 -19.49 -3.11 -6.28
CA ASN A 4 -20.73 -3.78 -6.69
C ASN A 4 -21.58 -4.18 -5.47
N ASP A 5 -22.75 -4.78 -5.73
CA ASP A 5 -23.72 -5.21 -4.72
C ASP A 5 -23.36 -6.55 -4.03
N LYS A 6 -22.16 -7.10 -4.27
CA LYS A 6 -21.73 -8.36 -3.64
C LYS A 6 -21.51 -8.11 -2.15
N VAL A 7 -22.22 -8.88 -1.33
CA VAL A 7 -22.09 -8.86 0.14
C VAL A 7 -20.65 -9.19 0.54
N VAL A 8 -20.09 -8.35 1.40
CA VAL A 8 -18.73 -8.49 1.93
C VAL A 8 -18.78 -9.07 3.35
N PRO A 9 -18.36 -10.33 3.56
CA PRO A 9 -18.29 -10.94 4.89
C PRO A 9 -17.38 -10.15 5.84
N ALA A 10 -17.67 -10.20 7.13
CA ALA A 10 -16.83 -9.53 8.14
C ALA A 10 -15.37 -9.98 8.10
N GLY A 11 -15.13 -11.27 7.84
CA GLY A 11 -13.77 -11.84 7.75
C GLY A 11 -12.93 -11.35 6.57
N VAL A 12 -13.52 -10.70 5.57
CA VAL A 12 -12.81 -10.09 4.42
C VAL A 12 -12.26 -8.71 4.78
N LYS A 13 -12.94 -7.98 5.67
CA LYS A 13 -12.58 -6.62 6.03
C LYS A 13 -11.28 -6.60 6.83
N GLY A 14 -10.49 -5.54 6.64
CA GLY A 14 -9.24 -5.34 7.36
C GLY A 14 -8.19 -4.67 6.50
N TRP A 15 -7.11 -4.23 7.14
CA TRP A 15 -5.98 -3.59 6.47
C TRP A 15 -5.29 -4.53 5.47
N ASN A 16 -4.95 -4.01 4.29
CA ASN A 16 -4.15 -4.69 3.29
C ASN A 16 -2.87 -3.91 2.98
N TRP A 17 -1.73 -4.44 3.42
CA TRP A 17 -0.42 -3.83 3.17
C TRP A 17 -0.03 -3.82 1.70
N GLY A 18 -0.48 -4.82 0.93
CA GLY A 18 -0.26 -4.88 -0.51
C GLY A 18 -1.04 -3.77 -1.24
N ALA A 19 -2.30 -3.57 -0.88
CA ALA A 19 -3.12 -2.49 -1.43
C ALA A 19 -2.59 -1.11 -1.05
N PHE A 20 -2.01 -0.96 0.14
CA PHE A 20 -1.37 0.29 0.58
C PHE A 20 -0.08 0.57 -0.21
N MET A 21 0.90 -0.35 -0.16
CA MET A 21 2.23 -0.13 -0.75
C MET A 21 2.27 -0.27 -2.27
N TYR A 22 1.50 -1.21 -2.82
CA TYR A 22 1.50 -1.54 -4.23
C TYR A 22 0.18 -1.15 -4.92
N ASN A 23 -0.58 -0.21 -4.35
CA ASN A 23 -1.90 0.27 -4.81
C ASN A 23 -2.26 -0.04 -6.27
N ILE A 24 -1.59 0.54 -7.27
CA ILE A 24 -1.88 0.35 -8.69
C ILE A 24 -1.66 -1.11 -9.13
N PHE A 25 -0.48 -1.69 -8.87
CA PHE A 25 -0.16 -3.06 -9.27
C PHE A 25 -1.02 -4.11 -8.56
N TRP A 26 -1.25 -3.89 -7.27
CA TRP A 26 -2.16 -4.68 -6.47
C TRP A 26 -3.58 -4.60 -7.03
N GLY A 27 -4.05 -3.40 -7.41
CA GLY A 27 -5.37 -3.19 -7.99
C GLY A 27 -5.56 -3.94 -9.31
N ILE A 28 -4.59 -3.83 -10.22
CA ILE A 28 -4.57 -4.57 -11.49
C ILE A 28 -4.62 -6.07 -11.24
N GLY A 29 -3.77 -6.59 -10.34
CA GLY A 29 -3.73 -8.00 -9.99
C GLY A 29 -5.02 -8.54 -9.37
N ASN A 30 -5.78 -7.67 -8.69
CA ASN A 30 -7.06 -8.00 -8.05
C ASN A 30 -8.29 -7.54 -8.85
N LYS A 31 -8.11 -7.04 -10.08
CA LYS A 31 -9.17 -6.57 -10.98
C LYS A 31 -10.06 -5.47 -10.37
N THR A 32 -9.49 -4.64 -9.50
CA THR A 32 -10.10 -3.43 -8.94
C THR A 32 -9.30 -2.22 -9.39
N TYR A 33 -9.98 -1.22 -9.95
CA TYR A 33 -9.34 -0.10 -10.63
C TYR A 33 -9.44 1.22 -9.86
N LEU A 34 -10.15 1.25 -8.72
CA LEU A 34 -10.12 2.39 -7.81
C LEU A 34 -8.70 2.79 -7.35
N PRO A 35 -7.74 1.87 -7.17
CA PRO A 35 -6.35 2.25 -6.87
C PRO A 35 -5.65 3.08 -7.96
N LEU A 36 -6.16 3.14 -9.20
CA LEU A 36 -5.59 4.01 -10.25
C LEU A 36 -5.70 5.51 -9.90
N LEU A 37 -6.59 5.90 -8.98
CA LEU A 37 -6.66 7.27 -8.51
C LEU A 37 -5.41 7.71 -7.73
N CYS A 38 -4.52 6.79 -7.35
CA CYS A 38 -3.18 7.13 -6.84
C CYS A 38 -2.29 7.83 -7.89
N LEU A 39 -2.68 7.86 -9.17
CA LEU A 39 -2.01 8.65 -10.21
C LEU A 39 -2.27 10.17 -10.08
N ILE A 40 -3.28 10.57 -9.31
CA ILE A 40 -3.59 11.98 -9.06
C ILE A 40 -2.63 12.51 -7.97
N PRO A 41 -1.74 13.48 -8.28
CA PRO A 41 -0.79 14.02 -7.31
C PRO A 41 -1.49 14.62 -6.10
N LEU A 42 -0.84 14.57 -4.92
CA LEU A 42 -1.33 15.02 -3.61
C LEU A 42 -2.55 14.26 -3.07
N PHE A 43 -3.57 14.02 -3.89
CA PHE A 43 -4.72 13.17 -3.54
C PHE A 43 -4.28 11.75 -3.18
N SER A 44 -3.27 11.23 -3.88
CA SER A 44 -2.68 9.91 -3.63
C SER A 44 -2.22 9.72 -2.19
N ILE A 45 -1.80 10.78 -1.49
CA ILE A 45 -1.35 10.71 -0.08
C ILE A 45 -2.47 10.19 0.82
N ILE A 46 -3.71 10.63 0.59
CA ILE A 46 -4.88 10.16 1.35
C ILE A 46 -5.37 8.83 0.75
N TRP A 47 -5.37 8.73 -0.58
CA TRP A 47 -5.95 7.59 -1.27
C TRP A 47 -5.24 6.26 -1.00
N VAL A 48 -3.92 6.26 -0.75
CA VAL A 48 -3.19 5.03 -0.37
C VAL A 48 -3.74 4.42 0.91
N PHE A 49 -4.15 5.23 1.90
CA PHE A 49 -4.78 4.72 3.12
C PHE A 49 -6.16 4.14 2.84
N VAL A 50 -6.94 4.78 1.97
CA VAL A 50 -8.23 4.24 1.51
C VAL A 50 -8.02 2.88 0.84
N CYS A 51 -6.99 2.74 0.00
CA CYS A 51 -6.62 1.46 -0.59
C CYS A 51 -6.27 0.41 0.49
N GLY A 52 -5.49 0.80 1.50
CA GLY A 52 -5.17 -0.08 2.63
C GLY A 52 -6.41 -0.56 3.41
N PHE A 53 -7.38 0.31 3.69
CA PHE A 53 -8.59 -0.05 4.44
C PHE A 53 -9.65 -0.78 3.61
N LYS A 54 -9.85 -0.37 2.35
CA LYS A 54 -10.96 -0.82 1.50
C LYS A 54 -10.56 -1.83 0.45
N GLY A 55 -9.27 -1.99 0.16
CA GLY A 55 -8.76 -2.85 -0.90
C GLY A 55 -9.33 -4.27 -0.82
N ASN A 56 -9.28 -4.91 0.35
CA ASN A 56 -9.81 -6.27 0.52
C ASN A 56 -11.29 -6.38 0.11
N GLU A 57 -12.11 -5.37 0.41
CA GLU A 57 -13.52 -5.37 0.02
C GLU A 57 -13.66 -5.30 -1.50
N TRP A 58 -12.90 -4.42 -2.16
CA TRP A 58 -12.93 -4.28 -3.62
C TRP A 58 -12.45 -5.56 -4.34
N ALA A 59 -11.35 -6.17 -3.87
CA ALA A 59 -10.87 -7.44 -4.41
C ALA A 59 -11.88 -8.57 -4.23
N TRP A 60 -12.52 -8.66 -3.07
CA TRP A 60 -13.57 -9.66 -2.82
C TRP A 60 -14.76 -9.50 -3.76
N GLN A 61 -15.16 -8.25 -4.00
CA GLN A 61 -16.27 -7.89 -4.87
C GLN A 61 -16.02 -8.30 -6.32
N LYS A 62 -14.78 -8.20 -6.81
CA LYS A 62 -14.40 -8.54 -8.19
C LYS A 62 -13.94 -9.98 -8.41
N GLY A 63 -13.50 -10.67 -7.36
CA GLY A 63 -12.99 -12.03 -7.46
C GLY A 63 -14.06 -13.13 -7.32
N ASN A 64 -13.76 -14.28 -7.93
CA ASN A 64 -14.58 -15.50 -7.85
C ASN A 64 -14.01 -16.45 -6.79
N TYR A 65 -14.06 -16.03 -5.53
CA TYR A 65 -13.62 -16.84 -4.39
C TYR A 65 -14.77 -17.72 -3.88
N LYS A 66 -14.47 -18.97 -3.52
CA LYS A 66 -15.44 -19.93 -2.97
C LYS A 66 -15.81 -19.60 -1.53
N ASP A 67 -14.83 -19.13 -0.76
CA ASP A 67 -14.91 -18.89 0.67
C ASP A 67 -13.88 -17.82 1.11
N VAL A 68 -13.97 -17.40 2.37
CA VAL A 68 -13.12 -16.34 2.93
C VAL A 68 -11.69 -16.81 3.11
N GLU A 69 -11.50 -18.10 3.39
CA GLU A 69 -10.20 -18.74 3.62
C GLU A 69 -9.35 -18.70 2.34
N THR A 70 -9.95 -19.06 1.21
CA THR A 70 -9.34 -19.01 -0.13
C THR A 70 -8.96 -17.58 -0.49
N PHE A 71 -9.83 -16.61 -0.21
CA PHE A 71 -9.53 -15.20 -0.41
C PHE A 71 -8.34 -14.73 0.43
N LYS A 72 -8.35 -15.06 1.73
CA LYS A 72 -7.25 -14.70 2.65
C LYS A 72 -5.93 -15.33 2.23
N ALA A 73 -5.94 -16.56 1.71
CA ALA A 73 -4.73 -17.19 1.20
C ALA A 73 -4.10 -16.35 0.07
N VAL A 74 -4.90 -15.89 -0.90
CA VAL A 74 -4.42 -15.00 -1.98
C VAL A 74 -3.93 -13.66 -1.43
N GLN A 75 -4.69 -13.03 -0.53
CA GLN A 75 -4.30 -11.73 0.04
C GLN A 75 -3.11 -11.81 0.99
N SER A 76 -2.83 -12.98 1.59
CA SER A 76 -1.69 -13.16 2.50
C SER A 76 -0.35 -12.90 1.82
N THR A 77 -0.22 -13.29 0.54
CA THR A 77 0.98 -13.06 -0.26
C THR A 77 1.17 -11.56 -0.52
N TRP A 78 0.10 -10.87 -0.93
CA TRP A 78 0.11 -9.41 -1.11
C TRP A 78 0.41 -8.66 0.19
N ASN A 79 -0.20 -9.09 1.29
CA ASN A 79 0.02 -8.50 2.61
C ASN A 79 1.47 -8.63 3.06
N ARG A 80 2.06 -9.82 2.91
CA ARG A 80 3.46 -10.05 3.27
C ARG A 80 4.39 -9.20 2.42
N ALA A 81 4.20 -9.19 1.10
CA ALA A 81 5.00 -8.36 0.19
C ALA A 81 4.90 -6.88 0.55
N GLY A 82 3.68 -6.37 0.75
CA GLY A 82 3.45 -4.98 1.11
C GLY A 82 4.07 -4.59 2.45
N LEU A 83 3.96 -5.45 3.46
CA LEU A 83 4.54 -5.17 4.77
C LEU A 83 6.08 -5.10 4.71
N VAL A 84 6.71 -6.04 4.00
CA VAL A 84 8.16 -6.02 3.79
C VAL A 84 8.58 -4.74 3.07
N GLN A 85 7.85 -4.34 2.01
CA GLN A 85 8.14 -3.11 1.29
C GLN A 85 7.97 -1.85 2.14
N PHE A 86 6.97 -1.82 3.03
CA PHE A 86 6.76 -0.71 3.95
C PHE A 86 7.94 -0.54 4.90
N ILE A 87 8.43 -1.65 5.49
CA ILE A 87 9.60 -1.65 6.37
C ILE A 87 10.84 -1.18 5.60
N ILE A 88 11.07 -1.69 4.39
CA ILE A 88 12.19 -1.26 3.54
C ILE A 88 12.10 0.25 3.25
N ALA A 89 10.90 0.76 2.92
CA ALA A 89 10.71 2.18 2.64
C ALA A 89 11.06 3.05 3.87
N ILE A 90 10.64 2.66 5.07
CA ILE A 90 11.01 3.37 6.31
C ILE A 90 12.53 3.39 6.50
N VAL A 91 13.19 2.24 6.35
CA VAL A 91 14.65 2.13 6.51
C VAL A 91 15.37 3.04 5.51
N VAL A 92 14.97 3.02 4.23
CA VAL A 92 15.55 3.87 3.18
C VAL A 92 15.36 5.35 3.48
N ILE A 93 14.17 5.75 3.95
CA ILE A 93 13.88 7.14 4.33
C ILE A 93 14.80 7.59 5.47
N ILE A 94 14.97 6.77 6.51
CA ILE A 94 15.85 7.08 7.64
C ILE A 94 17.30 7.23 7.16
N LEU A 95 17.80 6.27 6.38
CA LEU A 95 19.16 6.30 5.84
C LEU A 95 19.39 7.53 4.95
N TYR A 96 18.40 7.89 4.14
CA TYR A 96 18.43 9.09 3.31
C TYR A 96 18.60 10.36 4.17
N PHE A 97 17.79 10.53 5.22
CA PHE A 97 17.89 11.69 6.11
C PHE A 97 19.23 11.74 6.85
N LEU A 98 19.73 10.60 7.34
CA LEU A 98 21.02 10.52 8.00
C LEU A 98 22.16 10.90 7.04
N PHE A 99 22.13 10.38 5.81
CA PHE A 99 23.11 10.69 4.78
C PHE A 99 23.10 12.19 4.43
N PHE A 100 21.93 12.78 4.22
CA PHE A 100 21.80 14.21 3.91
C PHE A 100 22.24 15.10 5.07
N ALA A 101 21.92 14.74 6.31
CA ALA A 101 22.39 15.46 7.49
C ALA A 101 23.92 15.43 7.61
N ALA A 102 24.55 14.28 7.35
CA ALA A 102 26.00 14.15 7.32
C ALA A 102 26.65 14.98 6.21
N LEU A 103 26.05 14.98 5.01
CA LEU A 103 26.50 15.80 3.87
C LEU A 103 26.46 17.29 4.19
N ILE A 104 25.34 17.77 4.75
CA ILE A 104 25.15 19.16 5.16
C ILE A 104 26.20 19.53 6.22
N SER A 105 26.37 18.69 7.23
CA SER A 105 27.40 18.89 8.28
C SER A 105 28.81 19.01 7.69
N SER A 106 29.16 18.13 6.73
CA SER A 106 30.46 18.17 6.04
C SER A 106 30.67 19.50 5.30
N ILE A 107 29.65 19.95 4.56
CA ILE A 107 29.70 21.24 3.84
C ILE A 107 29.87 22.40 4.82
N PHE A 108 29.12 22.43 5.91
CA PHE A 108 29.26 23.47 6.94
C PHE A 108 30.68 23.50 7.54
N ASN A 109 31.27 22.34 7.83
CA ASN A 109 32.64 22.25 8.35
C ASN A 109 33.69 22.79 7.36
N LEU A 110 33.48 22.63 6.06
CA LEU A 110 34.38 23.17 5.03
C LEU A 110 34.35 24.70 4.95
N TYR A 111 33.21 25.33 5.22
CA TYR A 111 33.09 26.80 5.22
C TYR A 111 33.46 27.43 6.56
N SER A 112 33.49 26.67 7.66
CA SER A 112 33.83 27.16 8.99
C SER A 112 35.32 27.07 9.35
N ASN A 113 36.13 26.41 8.52
CA ASN A 113 37.59 26.35 8.63
C ASN A 113 38.24 27.17 7.52
#